data_AF-A0A8H6YY73-F1
#
_entry.id   AF-A0A8H6YY73-F1
#
_cell.length_a   1.000
_cell.length_b   1.000
_cell.length_c   1.000
_cell.angle_alpha   90.00
_cell.angle_beta   90.00
_cell.angle_gamma   90.00
#
_symmetry.space_group_name_H-M   'P 1'
#
loop_
_entity.id
_entity.type
_entity.pdbx_description
1 polymer ?
#
loop_
_entity_poly.entity_id
_entity_poly.type
_entity_poly.pdbx_seq_one_letter_code
_entity_poly.pdbx_strand_id
1 'polypeptide(L)'
;MMMNSVIPLKFPRLITLFLAWTWSLISLAIGINAFVKSNRDKNRIKDEIPAPTEVTINTNDIFQSGAVVTTISALILVLTTVYIGLMVVDANARSGISTRSLPLQYITLAFLAVWLFATEIPVSLFVSTRSAKVSASIDGITIPDNLLKRIERALGATTAYKNFSYLKLLAILPWFAFIFTLAAAVVAFLASSRARGRSKGATPVSSTEANKEAKPLPAEPTPAA
;
A
#
# COMPACT_ATOMS: atom_id res chain seq x y z
N MET A 1 -24.87 -18.62 -27.66
CA MET A 1 -23.66 -17.78 -27.54
C MET A 1 -23.76 -16.99 -26.25
N MET A 2 -23.22 -17.53 -25.14
CA MET A 2 -23.41 -16.96 -23.80
C MET A 2 -22.63 -15.65 -23.68
N MET A 3 -23.34 -14.55 -23.43
CA MET A 3 -22.76 -13.26 -23.08
C MET A 3 -21.97 -13.44 -21.78
N ASN A 4 -20.65 -13.58 -21.90
CA ASN A 4 -19.74 -13.46 -20.77
C ASN A 4 -20.10 -12.17 -20.05
N SER A 5 -20.53 -12.26 -18.79
CA SER A 5 -20.61 -11.11 -17.90
C SER A 5 -19.17 -10.65 -17.65
N VAL A 6 -18.65 -9.87 -18.58
CA VAL A 6 -17.29 -9.33 -18.51
C VAL A 6 -17.30 -8.34 -17.36
N ILE A 7 -16.81 -8.76 -16.19
CA ILE A 7 -16.49 -7.84 -15.10
C ILE A 7 -15.68 -6.69 -15.73
N PRO A 8 -16.15 -5.43 -15.63
CA PRO A 8 -15.47 -4.34 -16.30
C PRO A 8 -14.03 -4.23 -15.76
N LEU A 9 -13.05 -4.22 -16.68
CA LEU A 9 -11.61 -3.99 -16.40
C LEU A 9 -10.88 -5.08 -15.58
N LYS A 10 -11.16 -6.38 -15.78
CA LYS A 10 -10.41 -7.47 -15.12
C LYS A 10 -8.88 -7.36 -15.30
N PHE A 11 -8.42 -7.29 -16.55
CA PHE A 11 -7.00 -7.27 -16.87
C PHE A 11 -6.26 -6.06 -16.30
N PRO A 12 -6.73 -4.81 -16.50
CA PRO A 12 -6.10 -3.64 -15.89
C PRO A 12 -6.02 -3.73 -14.37
N ARG A 13 -7.07 -4.21 -13.70
CA ARG A 13 -7.10 -4.34 -12.24
C ARG A 13 -6.06 -5.34 -11.74
N LEU A 14 -5.95 -6.49 -12.40
CA LEU A 14 -4.97 -7.52 -12.06
C LEU A 14 -3.53 -7.00 -12.22
N ILE A 15 -3.25 -6.32 -13.34
CA ILE A 15 -1.93 -5.74 -13.60
C ILE A 15 -1.57 -4.73 -12.52
N THR A 16 -2.46 -3.77 -12.21
CA THR A 16 -2.17 -2.75 -11.19
C THR A 16 -2.02 -3.33 -9.79
N LEU A 17 -2.83 -4.35 -9.43
CA LEU A 17 -2.70 -5.03 -8.14
C LEU A 17 -1.40 -5.81 -8.04
N PHE A 18 -0.99 -6.49 -9.12
CA PHE A 18 0.27 -7.23 -9.16
C PHE A 18 1.48 -6.30 -9.05
N LEU A 19 1.47 -5.16 -9.74
CA LEU A 19 2.54 -4.17 -9.61
C LEU A 19 2.56 -3.55 -8.20
N ALA A 20 1.41 -3.21 -7.62
CA ALA A 20 1.36 -2.75 -6.23
C ALA A 20 1.92 -3.80 -5.26
N TRP A 21 1.61 -5.08 -5.50
CA TRP A 21 2.12 -6.21 -4.72
C TRP A 21 3.65 -6.35 -4.82
N THR A 22 4.23 -6.37 -6.03
CA THR A 22 5.68 -6.53 -6.21
C THR A 22 6.47 -5.39 -5.59
N TRP A 23 6.06 -4.15 -5.80
CA TRP A 23 6.76 -2.99 -5.24
C TRP A 23 6.60 -2.87 -3.73
N SER A 24 5.46 -3.30 -3.17
CA SER A 24 5.28 -3.39 -1.71
C SER A 24 6.17 -4.46 -1.10
N LEU A 25 6.34 -5.61 -1.77
CA LEU A 25 7.26 -6.68 -1.34
C LEU A 25 8.71 -6.18 -1.31
N ILE A 26 9.15 -5.47 -2.36
CA ILE A 26 10.49 -4.90 -2.44
C ILE A 26 10.70 -3.86 -1.33
N SER A 27 9.73 -2.95 -1.12
CA SER A 27 9.79 -1.95 -0.06
C SER A 27 9.89 -2.60 1.33
N LEU A 28 9.09 -3.64 1.60
CA LEU A 28 9.15 -4.40 2.85
C LEU A 28 10.52 -5.06 3.07
N ALA A 29 11.05 -5.73 2.04
CA ALA A 29 12.36 -6.40 2.12
C ALA A 29 13.48 -5.41 2.46
N ILE A 30 13.42 -4.20 1.90
CA ILE A 30 14.41 -3.15 2.14
C ILE A 30 14.25 -2.53 3.52
N GLY A 31 13.02 -2.32 3.98
CA GLY A 31 12.73 -1.91 5.36
C GLY A 31 13.35 -2.86 6.37
N ILE A 32 13.14 -4.17 6.19
CA ILE A 32 13.72 -5.21 7.07
C ILE A 32 15.25 -5.21 6.97
N ASN A 33 15.83 -5.12 5.77
CA ASN A 33 17.29 -5.09 5.60
C ASN A 33 17.92 -3.86 6.27
N ALA A 34 17.30 -2.67 6.12
CA ALA A 34 17.73 -1.45 6.78
C ALA A 34 17.65 -1.57 8.31
N PHE A 35 16.59 -2.18 8.83
CA PHE A 35 16.43 -2.45 10.27
C PHE A 35 17.55 -3.34 10.81
N VAL A 36 17.80 -4.48 10.15
CA VAL A 36 18.86 -5.43 10.56
C VAL A 36 20.23 -4.76 10.51
N LYS A 37 20.53 -4.02 9.44
CA LYS A 37 21.82 -3.34 9.29
C LYS A 37 22.00 -2.22 10.33
N SER A 38 20.97 -1.43 10.59
CA SER A 38 21.00 -0.40 11.63
C SER A 38 21.24 -1.00 13.02
N ASN A 39 20.63 -2.15 13.33
CA ASN A 39 20.84 -2.82 14.61
C ASN A 39 22.26 -3.41 14.75
N ARG A 40 22.80 -3.98 13.66
CA ARG A 40 24.19 -4.48 13.63
C ARG A 40 25.20 -3.35 13.81
N ASP A 41 25.01 -2.22 13.13
CA ASP A 41 25.89 -1.05 13.25
C ASP A 41 25.89 -0.52 14.70
N LYS A 42 24.71 -0.47 15.36
CA LYS A 42 24.60 -0.07 16.78
C LYS A 42 25.33 -1.02 17.73
N ASN A 43 25.17 -2.33 17.53
CA ASN A 43 25.84 -3.32 18.39
C ASN A 43 27.35 -3.31 18.18
N ARG A 44 27.82 -3.25 16.93
CA ARG A 44 29.24 -3.19 16.61
C ARG A 44 29.93 -1.98 17.27
N ILE A 45 29.28 -0.82 17.25
CA ILE A 45 29.83 0.37 17.90
C ILE A 45 29.91 0.16 19.42
N LYS A 46 28.88 -0.41 20.05
CA LYS A 46 28.93 -0.73 21.49
C LYS A 46 30.07 -1.70 21.84
N ASP A 47 30.35 -2.66 20.97
CA ASP A 47 31.37 -3.69 21.21
C ASP A 47 32.80 -3.18 20.96
N GLU A 48 32.98 -2.20 20.06
CA GLU A 48 34.30 -1.64 19.70
C GLU A 48 34.75 -0.49 20.63
N ILE A 49 33.86 0.04 21.49
CA ILE A 49 34.20 1.16 22.38
C ILE A 49 34.88 0.63 23.66
N PRO A 50 36.13 1.05 23.95
CA PRO A 50 36.78 0.74 25.22
C PRO A 50 36.05 1.42 26.39
N ALA A 51 35.80 0.67 27.46
CA ALA A 51 35.38 1.27 28.73
C ALA A 51 36.43 2.33 29.16
N PRO A 52 36.04 3.51 29.68
CA PRO A 52 34.73 3.90 30.23
C PRO A 52 33.87 4.80 29.32
N THR A 53 34.06 4.74 27.99
CA THR A 53 33.32 5.61 27.06
C THR A 53 31.97 5.00 26.71
N GLU A 54 30.87 5.72 26.92
CA GLU A 54 29.52 5.32 26.48
C GLU A 54 29.09 6.19 25.30
N VAL A 55 28.80 5.56 24.15
CA VAL A 55 28.32 6.29 22.96
C VAL A 55 26.85 5.97 22.72
N THR A 56 26.02 7.00 22.86
CA THR A 56 24.59 6.95 22.58
C THR A 56 24.33 7.52 21.18
N ILE A 57 23.96 6.66 20.24
CA ILE A 57 23.61 7.07 18.87
C ILE A 57 22.08 7.15 18.77
N ASN A 58 21.56 8.37 18.78
CA ASN A 58 20.13 8.61 18.63
C ASN A 58 19.75 8.69 17.14
N THR A 59 19.09 7.64 16.65
CA THR A 59 18.50 7.54 15.31
C THR A 59 16.99 7.33 15.36
N ASN A 60 16.34 7.72 16.47
CA ASN A 60 14.96 7.35 16.72
C ASN A 60 14.00 7.90 15.66
N ASP A 61 14.23 9.14 15.20
CA ASP A 61 13.38 9.82 14.23
C ASP A 61 13.24 9.03 12.92
N ILE A 62 14.38 8.64 12.33
CA ILE A 62 14.40 7.93 11.04
C ILE A 62 13.95 6.48 11.17
N PHE A 63 14.22 5.86 12.33
CA PHE A 63 13.87 4.48 12.58
C PHE A 63 12.37 4.31 12.81
N GLN A 64 11.75 5.20 13.59
CA GLN A 64 10.31 5.20 13.79
C GLN A 64 9.58 5.47 12.47
N SER A 65 10.00 6.47 11.71
CA SER A 65 9.36 6.77 10.42
C SER A 65 9.57 5.63 9.40
N GLY A 66 10.76 5.04 9.34
CA GLY A 66 11.06 3.90 8.45
C GLY A 66 10.31 2.62 8.85
N ALA A 67 10.13 2.38 10.15
CA ALA A 67 9.32 1.27 10.64
C ALA A 67 7.86 1.40 10.20
N VAL A 68 7.28 2.62 10.30
CA VAL A 68 5.91 2.89 9.84
C VAL A 68 5.77 2.63 8.33
N VAL A 69 6.71 3.11 7.50
CA VAL A 69 6.69 2.82 6.04
C VAL A 69 6.74 1.30 5.79
N THR A 70 7.58 0.57 6.52
CA THR A 70 7.69 -0.88 6.41
C THR A 70 6.37 -1.58 6.78
N THR A 71 5.70 -1.14 7.84
CA THR A 71 4.39 -1.65 8.26
C THR A 71 3.32 -1.37 7.21
N ILE A 72 3.28 -0.16 6.65
CA ILE A 72 2.30 0.19 5.61
C ILE A 72 2.53 -0.65 4.35
N SER A 73 3.79 -0.82 3.92
CA SER A 73 4.13 -1.70 2.78
C SER A 73 3.72 -3.16 3.03
N ALA A 74 3.88 -3.68 4.25
CA ALA A 74 3.40 -5.00 4.61
C ALA A 74 1.86 -5.10 4.54
N LEU A 75 1.13 -4.08 5.01
CA LEU A 75 -0.33 -4.04 4.91
C LEU A 75 -0.81 -4.02 3.45
N ILE A 76 -0.18 -3.23 2.59
CA ILE A 76 -0.48 -3.20 1.16
C ILE A 76 -0.22 -4.57 0.53
N LEU A 77 0.91 -5.21 0.87
CA LEU A 77 1.25 -6.56 0.38
C LEU A 77 0.18 -7.59 0.76
N VAL A 78 -0.27 -7.59 2.01
CA VAL A 78 -1.32 -8.52 2.49
C VAL A 78 -2.64 -8.24 1.77
N LEU A 79 -3.07 -6.98 1.70
CA LEU A 79 -4.35 -6.63 1.06
C LEU A 79 -4.36 -6.92 -0.44
N THR A 80 -3.28 -6.59 -1.15
CA THR A 80 -3.16 -6.92 -2.58
C THR A 80 -3.15 -8.43 -2.82
N THR A 81 -2.50 -9.21 -1.94
CA THR A 81 -2.56 -10.68 -1.97
C THR A 81 -4.01 -11.19 -1.81
N VAL A 82 -4.74 -10.67 -0.82
CA VAL A 82 -6.14 -11.03 -0.60
C VAL A 82 -7.01 -10.66 -1.80
N TYR A 83 -6.83 -9.47 -2.39
CA TYR A 83 -7.63 -9.01 -3.53
C TYR A 83 -7.34 -9.79 -4.82
N ILE A 84 -6.07 -10.16 -5.05
CA ILE A 84 -5.70 -11.08 -6.14
C ILE A 84 -6.35 -12.45 -5.90
N GLY A 85 -6.25 -12.99 -4.68
CA GLY A 85 -6.86 -14.28 -4.32
C GLY A 85 -8.38 -14.29 -4.51
N LEU A 86 -9.08 -13.26 -4.02
CA LEU A 86 -10.53 -13.10 -4.22
C LEU A 86 -10.88 -13.04 -5.71
N MET A 87 -10.04 -12.44 -6.55
CA MET A 87 -10.28 -12.38 -8.00
C MET A 87 -10.09 -13.72 -8.69
N VAL A 88 -9.13 -14.55 -8.25
CA VAL A 88 -8.93 -15.92 -8.75
C VAL A 88 -10.07 -16.83 -8.32
N VAL A 89 -10.54 -16.71 -7.06
CA VAL A 89 -11.67 -17.50 -6.55
C VAL A 89 -12.97 -17.15 -7.30
N ASP A 90 -13.28 -15.86 -7.51
CA ASP A 90 -14.47 -15.45 -8.26
C ASP A 90 -14.45 -15.94 -9.72
N ALA A 91 -13.26 -16.04 -10.33
CA ALA A 91 -13.11 -16.56 -11.69
C ALA A 91 -13.47 -18.05 -11.78
N ASN A 92 -13.15 -18.84 -10.74
CA ASN A 92 -13.41 -20.28 -10.70
C ASN A 92 -14.80 -20.63 -10.16
N ALA A 93 -15.29 -19.90 -9.16
CA ALA A 93 -16.53 -20.22 -8.45
C ALA A 93 -17.79 -19.54 -9.01
N ARG A 94 -17.66 -18.61 -9.98
CA ARG A 94 -18.74 -17.71 -10.45
C ARG A 94 -19.51 -17.02 -9.33
N SER A 95 -18.88 -16.86 -8.17
CA SER A 95 -19.44 -16.07 -7.07
C SER A 95 -19.45 -14.59 -7.47
N GLY A 96 -20.38 -13.79 -6.94
CA GLY A 96 -20.42 -12.34 -7.15
C GLY A 96 -19.57 -11.55 -6.13
N ILE A 97 -18.66 -12.22 -5.42
CA ILE A 97 -18.04 -11.73 -4.18
C ILE A 97 -17.00 -10.65 -4.48
N SER A 98 -16.28 -10.75 -5.60
CA SER A 98 -15.34 -9.72 -6.03
C SER A 98 -16.05 -8.41 -6.37
N THR A 99 -17.27 -8.50 -6.92
CA THR A 99 -18.06 -7.31 -7.28
C THR A 99 -18.63 -6.60 -6.04
N ARG A 100 -18.95 -7.34 -4.98
CA ARG A 100 -19.45 -6.80 -3.71
C ARG A 100 -18.35 -6.16 -2.85
N SER A 101 -17.11 -6.62 -2.97
CA SER A 101 -15.95 -6.09 -2.22
C SER A 101 -15.21 -4.93 -2.92
N LEU A 102 -15.57 -4.60 -4.17
CA LEU A 102 -15.04 -3.46 -4.93
C LEU A 102 -14.97 -2.14 -4.13
N PRO A 103 -16.01 -1.72 -3.37
CA PRO A 103 -15.93 -0.47 -2.64
C PRO A 103 -14.93 -0.49 -1.49
N LEU A 104 -14.79 -1.64 -0.82
CA LEU A 104 -13.79 -1.80 0.23
C LEU A 104 -12.37 -1.72 -0.35
N GLN A 105 -12.14 -2.34 -1.52
CA GLN A 105 -10.83 -2.37 -2.18
C GLN A 105 -10.29 -0.97 -2.50
N TYR A 106 -11.09 -0.10 -3.12
CA TYR A 106 -10.57 1.23 -3.48
C TYR A 106 -10.41 2.13 -2.25
N ILE A 107 -11.27 2.02 -1.23
CA ILE A 107 -11.18 2.84 -0.02
C ILE A 107 -9.93 2.48 0.77
N THR A 108 -9.67 1.19 1.00
CA THR A 108 -8.49 0.73 1.76
C THR A 108 -7.19 1.04 1.03
N LEU A 109 -7.12 0.80 -0.28
CA LEU A 109 -5.92 1.11 -1.08
C LEU A 109 -5.69 2.62 -1.17
N ALA A 110 -6.73 3.44 -1.31
CA ALA A 110 -6.60 4.89 -1.32
C ALA A 110 -6.11 5.42 0.03
N PHE A 111 -6.67 4.90 1.13
CA PHE A 111 -6.23 5.24 2.48
C PHE A 111 -4.76 4.88 2.71
N LEU A 112 -4.34 3.67 2.34
CA LEU A 112 -2.94 3.25 2.47
C LEU A 112 -2.00 4.02 1.55
N ALA A 113 -2.43 4.40 0.33
CA ALA A 113 -1.63 5.24 -0.55
C ALA A 113 -1.40 6.62 0.06
N VAL A 114 -2.44 7.27 0.61
CA VAL A 114 -2.31 8.56 1.30
C VAL A 114 -1.45 8.43 2.55
N TRP A 115 -1.62 7.37 3.32
CA TRP A 115 -0.82 7.12 4.51
C TRP A 115 0.65 6.92 4.16
N LEU A 116 0.95 6.10 3.15
CA LEU A 116 2.33 5.88 2.69
C LEU A 116 2.96 7.18 2.21
N PHE A 117 2.23 7.98 1.42
CA PHE A 117 2.68 9.29 0.98
C PHE A 117 2.98 10.24 2.15
N ALA A 118 2.10 10.29 3.15
CA ALA A 118 2.27 11.14 4.32
C ALA A 118 3.50 10.77 5.15
N THR A 119 3.87 9.49 5.20
CA THR A 119 5.05 9.01 5.94
C THR A 119 6.34 9.05 5.11
N GLU A 120 6.24 8.98 3.79
CA GLU A 120 7.41 8.99 2.89
C GLU A 120 8.05 10.39 2.79
N ILE A 121 7.23 11.45 2.86
CA ILE A 121 7.72 12.84 2.90
C ILE A 121 8.71 13.07 4.06
N PRO A 122 8.36 12.80 5.34
CA PRO A 122 9.28 13.01 6.44
C PRO A 122 10.49 12.09 6.36
N VAL A 123 10.35 10.83 5.89
CA VAL A 123 11.50 9.93 5.67
C VAL A 123 12.49 10.53 4.67
N SER A 124 11.99 11.00 3.53
CA SER A 124 12.80 11.62 2.47
C SER A 124 13.49 12.89 2.98
N LEU A 125 12.78 13.70 3.76
CA LEU A 125 13.33 14.91 4.38
C LEU A 125 14.41 14.56 5.42
N PHE A 126 14.19 13.56 6.27
CA PHE A 126 15.15 13.16 7.29
C PHE A 126 16.42 12.57 6.68
N VAL A 127 16.32 11.78 5.62
CA VAL A 127 17.49 11.23 4.92
C VAL A 127 18.34 12.35 4.28
N SER A 128 17.71 13.41 3.76
CA SER A 128 18.41 14.50 3.07
C SER A 128 18.98 15.54 4.02
N THR A 129 18.26 15.89 5.10
CA THR A 129 18.59 17.01 5.99
C THR A 129 19.22 16.60 7.32
N ARG A 130 18.92 15.40 7.85
CA ARG A 130 19.39 15.00 9.17
C ARG A 130 20.63 14.10 9.12
N SER A 131 21.34 14.12 10.24
CA SER A 131 22.45 13.24 10.56
C SER A 131 22.13 12.52 11.86
N ALA A 132 22.73 11.35 12.09
CA ALA A 132 22.66 10.67 13.37
C ALA A 132 23.21 11.59 14.47
N LYS A 133 22.43 11.82 15.53
CA LYS A 133 22.95 12.49 16.73
C LYS A 133 23.80 11.48 17.48
N VAL A 134 25.12 11.66 17.41
CA VAL A 134 26.08 10.86 18.17
C VAL A 134 26.42 11.66 19.42
N SER A 135 26.01 11.15 20.58
CA SER A 135 26.43 11.66 21.88
C SER A 135 27.43 10.67 22.46
N ALA A 136 28.60 11.14 22.84
CA ALA A 136 29.62 10.33 23.51
C ALA A 136 29.83 10.89 24.91
N SER A 137 29.83 10.03 25.91
CA SER A 137 30.15 10.36 27.29
C SER A 137 31.38 9.59 27.72
N ILE A 138 32.34 10.25 28.38
CA ILE A 138 33.51 9.61 28.99
C ILE A 138 33.36 9.82 30.50
N ASP A 139 33.33 8.74 31.29
CA ASP A 139 33.12 8.80 32.75
C ASP A 139 31.88 9.62 33.16
N GLY A 140 30.78 9.49 32.38
CA GLY A 140 29.54 10.20 32.64
C GLY A 140 29.54 11.69 32.23
N ILE A 141 30.65 12.22 31.74
CA ILE A 141 30.73 13.59 31.21
C ILE A 141 30.43 13.54 29.71
N THR A 142 29.29 14.13 29.32
CA THR A 142 28.90 14.25 27.91
C THR A 142 29.87 15.19 27.17
N ILE A 143 30.53 14.66 26.14
CA ILE A 143 31.39 15.46 25.27
C ILE A 143 30.50 16.44 24.49
N PRO A 144 30.83 17.74 24.46
CA PRO A 144 30.03 18.69 23.72
C PRO A 144 30.08 18.43 22.20
N ASP A 145 28.94 18.61 21.52
CA ASP A 145 28.75 18.31 20.09
C ASP A 145 29.78 18.97 19.15
N ASN A 146 30.36 20.10 19.56
CA ASN A 146 31.37 20.82 18.79
C ASN A 146 32.71 20.06 18.71
N LEU A 147 33.07 19.29 19.73
CA LEU A 147 34.26 18.46 19.81
C LEU A 147 34.04 17.15 19.06
N LEU A 148 32.86 16.53 19.24
CA LEU A 148 32.44 15.35 18.47
C LEU A 148 32.51 15.58 16.96
N LYS A 149 31.99 16.72 16.46
CA LYS A 149 32.09 17.06 15.02
C LYS A 149 33.53 17.23 14.53
N ARG A 150 34.46 17.69 15.38
CA ARG A 150 35.88 17.82 15.03
C ARG A 150 36.55 16.46 14.98
N ILE A 151 36.25 15.58 15.95
CA ILE A 151 36.75 14.22 16.01
C ILE A 151 36.21 13.39 14.84
N GLU A 152 34.93 13.50 14.51
CA GLU A 152 34.31 12.88 13.33
C GLU A 152 35.00 13.32 12.02
N ARG A 153 35.25 14.63 11.86
CA ARG A 153 35.99 15.13 10.69
C ARG A 153 37.43 14.64 10.64
N ALA A 154 38.10 14.50 11.78
CA ALA A 154 39.48 14.01 11.86
C ALA A 154 39.57 12.51 11.58
N LEU A 155 38.58 11.72 12.00
CA LEU A 155 38.50 10.27 11.80
C LEU A 155 37.88 9.88 10.44
N GLY A 156 37.38 10.85 9.66
CA GLY A 156 36.64 10.59 8.43
C GLY A 156 35.31 9.85 8.63
N ALA A 157 34.86 9.69 9.88
CA ALA A 157 33.58 9.09 10.20
C ALA A 157 32.45 10.04 9.83
N THR A 158 31.42 9.55 9.15
CA THR A 158 30.31 10.38 8.70
C THR A 158 29.02 9.98 9.40
N THR A 159 28.35 10.95 10.01
CA THR A 159 27.05 10.80 10.67
C THR A 159 25.88 11.09 9.75
N ALA A 160 26.15 11.57 8.53
CA ALA A 160 25.12 11.98 7.60
C ALA A 160 24.35 10.77 7.04
N TYR A 161 23.03 10.76 7.22
CA TYR A 161 22.18 9.63 6.80
C TYR A 161 22.29 9.33 5.30
N LYS A 162 22.49 10.36 4.49
CA LYS A 162 22.73 10.26 3.04
C LYS A 162 23.91 9.37 2.64
N ASN A 163 24.87 9.09 3.52
CA ASN A 163 26.02 8.27 3.18
C ASN A 163 25.74 6.76 3.36
N PHE A 164 24.66 6.41 4.04
CA PHE A 164 24.23 5.02 4.17
C PHE A 164 23.35 4.62 2.99
N SER A 165 23.87 3.76 2.12
CA SER A 165 23.13 3.29 0.93
C SER A 165 21.79 2.66 1.29
N TYR A 166 21.68 1.96 2.42
CA TYR A 166 20.42 1.35 2.85
C TYR A 166 19.33 2.37 3.18
N LEU A 167 19.68 3.54 3.72
CA LEU A 167 18.72 4.63 3.99
C LEU A 167 18.28 5.32 2.71
N LYS A 168 19.19 5.45 1.73
CA LYS A 168 18.87 5.96 0.39
C LYS A 168 17.86 5.05 -0.32
N LEU A 169 18.10 3.74 -0.33
CA LEU A 169 17.16 2.79 -0.93
C LEU A 169 15.81 2.82 -0.21
N LEU A 170 15.81 2.92 1.12
CA LEU A 170 14.59 3.01 1.92
C LEU A 170 13.77 4.27 1.63
N ALA A 171 14.39 5.39 1.24
CA ALA A 171 13.69 6.63 0.92
C ALA A 171 13.25 6.78 -0.54
N ILE A 172 13.75 5.93 -1.45
CA ILE A 172 13.44 6.01 -2.89
C ILE A 172 12.43 4.94 -3.29
N LEU A 173 12.60 3.71 -2.80
CA LEU A 173 11.83 2.58 -3.30
C LEU A 173 10.35 2.55 -2.89
N PRO A 174 9.95 3.02 -1.69
CA PRO A 174 8.54 3.11 -1.34
C PRO A 174 7.74 4.09 -2.22
N TRP A 175 8.39 5.06 -2.88
CA TRP A 175 7.72 5.93 -3.86
C TRP A 175 7.10 5.15 -5.02
N PHE A 176 7.76 4.09 -5.49
CA PHE A 176 7.19 3.24 -6.52
C PHE A 176 5.99 2.46 -5.99
N ALA A 177 6.09 1.93 -4.76
CA ALA A 177 4.96 1.27 -4.10
C ALA A 177 3.75 2.22 -3.96
N PHE A 178 3.97 3.48 -3.61
CA PHE A 178 2.94 4.51 -3.59
C PHE A 178 2.26 4.68 -4.95
N ILE A 179 3.02 4.93 -6.02
CA ILE A 179 2.47 5.19 -7.36
C ILE A 179 1.60 4.02 -7.84
N PHE A 180 2.07 2.78 -7.66
CA PHE A 180 1.32 1.61 -8.10
C PHE A 180 0.11 1.32 -7.21
N THR A 181 0.19 1.59 -5.90
CA THR A 181 -0.95 1.47 -4.98
C THR A 181 -2.03 2.49 -5.33
N LEU A 182 -1.64 3.73 -5.64
CA LEU A 182 -2.55 4.78 -6.08
C LEU A 182 -3.21 4.41 -7.42
N ALA A 183 -2.43 3.92 -8.38
CA ALA A 183 -2.96 3.45 -9.66
C ALA A 183 -3.97 2.30 -9.46
N ALA A 184 -3.68 1.35 -8.58
CA ALA A 184 -4.59 0.27 -8.24
C ALA A 184 -5.89 0.78 -7.59
N ALA A 185 -5.81 1.78 -6.71
CA ALA A 185 -6.98 2.42 -6.11
C ALA A 185 -7.85 3.12 -7.16
N VAL A 186 -7.25 3.87 -8.09
CA VAL A 186 -7.96 4.54 -9.19
C VAL A 186 -8.64 3.53 -10.11
N VAL A 187 -7.96 2.45 -10.50
CA VAL A 187 -8.55 1.41 -11.33
C VAL A 187 -9.69 0.69 -10.61
N ALA A 188 -9.55 0.41 -9.31
CA ALA A 188 -10.63 -0.15 -8.49
C ALA A 188 -11.84 0.80 -8.40
N PHE A 189 -11.61 2.10 -8.26
CA PHE A 189 -12.66 3.12 -8.26
C PHE A 189 -13.41 3.17 -9.61
N LEU A 190 -12.68 3.19 -10.74
CA LEU A 190 -13.26 3.16 -12.08
C LEU A 190 -14.05 1.87 -12.37
N ALA A 191 -13.57 0.73 -11.86
CA ALA A 191 -14.33 -0.51 -11.94
C ALA A 191 -15.64 -0.44 -11.12
N SER A 192 -15.58 0.14 -9.92
CA SER A 192 -16.75 0.29 -9.04
C SER A 192 -17.82 1.23 -9.58
N SER A 193 -17.42 2.32 -10.25
CA SER A 193 -18.34 3.29 -10.86
C SER A 193 -19.03 2.71 -12.09
N ARG A 194 -18.30 1.95 -12.92
CA ARG A 194 -18.86 1.22 -14.07
C ARG A 194 -19.83 0.10 -13.65
N ALA A 195 -19.53 -0.61 -12.56
CA ALA A 195 -20.43 -1.63 -12.00
C ALA A 195 -21.74 -1.00 -11.48
N ARG A 196 -21.66 0.15 -10.79
CA ARG A 196 -22.84 0.88 -10.30
C ARG A 196 -23.69 1.47 -11.44
N GLY A 197 -23.06 1.95 -12.51
CA GLY A 197 -23.76 2.47 -13.70
C GLY A 197 -24.61 1.41 -14.42
N ARG A 198 -24.13 0.17 -14.52
CA ARG A 198 -24.89 -0.95 -15.12
C ARG A 198 -26.11 -1.36 -14.29
N SER A 199 -26.03 -1.28 -12.96
CA SER A 199 -27.16 -1.64 -12.08
C SER A 199 -28.33 -0.65 -12.19
N LYS A 200 -28.05 0.64 -12.43
CA LYS A 200 -29.08 1.67 -12.58
C LYS A 200 -29.82 1.64 -13.94
N GLY A 201 -29.25 1.00 -14.96
CA GLY A 201 -29.85 0.89 -16.29
C GLY A 201 -30.81 -0.30 -16.48
N ALA A 202 -30.91 -1.20 -15.49
CA ALA A 202 -31.86 -2.30 -15.52
C ALA A 202 -33.22 -1.85 -14.98
N THR A 203 -33.93 -1.00 -15.73
CA THR A 203 -35.35 -0.76 -15.48
C THR A 203 -36.09 -2.08 -15.72
N PRO A 204 -36.89 -2.59 -14.77
CA PRO A 204 -37.71 -3.76 -15.02
C PRO A 204 -38.73 -3.37 -16.08
N VAL A 205 -38.65 -3.99 -17.26
CA VAL A 205 -39.71 -3.91 -18.26
C VAL A 205 -40.95 -4.49 -17.60
N SER A 206 -41.81 -3.61 -17.09
CA SER A 206 -43.04 -3.93 -16.41
C SER A 206 -43.90 -4.75 -17.35
N SER A 207 -44.16 -6.00 -16.98
CA SER A 207 -45.05 -6.97 -17.65
C SER A 207 -46.54 -6.55 -17.64
N THR A 208 -46.82 -5.24 -17.58
CA THR A 208 -48.16 -4.66 -17.49
C THR A 208 -48.87 -4.57 -18.84
N GLU A 209 -48.17 -4.68 -19.97
CA GLU A 209 -48.80 -4.62 -21.30
C GLU A 209 -49.34 -5.96 -21.81
N ALA A 210 -48.95 -7.10 -21.23
CA ALA A 210 -49.39 -8.42 -21.70
C ALA A 210 -50.83 -8.81 -21.26
N ASN A 211 -51.49 -8.00 -20.43
CA ASN A 211 -52.84 -8.31 -19.91
C ASN A 211 -53.97 -7.44 -20.50
N LYS A 212 -53.72 -6.70 -21.59
CA LYS A 212 -54.75 -5.88 -22.26
C LYS A 212 -55.29 -6.48 -23.57
N GLU A 213 -54.79 -7.63 -24.01
CA GLU A 213 -55.15 -8.22 -25.31
C GLU A 213 -55.98 -9.51 -25.21
N ALA A 214 -56.55 -9.81 -24.04
CA ALA A 214 -57.59 -10.85 -23.91
C ALA A 214 -58.97 -10.25 -24.20
N LYS A 215 -59.24 -9.97 -25.49
CA LYS A 215 -60.58 -9.64 -25.99
C LYS A 215 -61.42 -10.93 -26.00
N PRO A 216 -62.54 -11.02 -25.26
CA PRO A 216 -63.38 -12.23 -25.31
C PRO A 216 -64.06 -12.33 -26.67
N LEU A 217 -63.98 -13.51 -27.30
CA LEU A 217 -64.73 -13.87 -28.50
C LEU A 217 -66.25 -13.84 -28.21
N PRO A 218 -67.10 -13.36 -29.14
CA PRO A 218 -68.54 -13.37 -28.96
C PRO A 218 -69.10 -14.80 -28.97
N ALA A 219 -70.01 -15.07 -28.05
CA ALA A 219 -70.69 -16.35 -27.89
C ALA A 219 -71.52 -16.73 -29.13
N GLU A 220 -71.38 -17.98 -29.53
CA GLU A 220 -72.11 -18.64 -30.61
C GLU A 220 -73.59 -18.83 -30.22
N PRO A 221 -74.56 -18.45 -31.07
CA PRO A 221 -75.98 -18.60 -30.76
C PRO A 221 -76.44 -20.04 -30.90
N THR A 222 -76.96 -20.59 -29.80
CA THR A 222 -77.63 -21.88 -29.71
C THR A 222 -78.87 -21.91 -30.61
N PRO A 223 -79.04 -22.88 -31.52
CA PRO A 223 -80.28 -23.02 -32.27
C PRO A 223 -81.37 -23.62 -31.39
N ALA A 224 -82.54 -23.00 -31.44
CA ALA A 224 -83.76 -23.41 -30.75
C ALA A 224 -84.51 -24.50 -31.54
N ALA A 225 -85.06 -25.45 -30.76
CA ALA A 225 -86.14 -26.41 -31.07
C ALA A 225 -85.89 -27.46 -32.16
#